data_AF-A0A8T4EFM4-F1
#
_entry.id   AF-A0A8T4EFM4-F1
#
_cell.length_a   1.000
_cell.length_b   1.000
_cell.length_c   1.000
_cell.angle_alpha   90.00
_cell.angle_beta   90.00
_cell.angle_gamma   90.00
#
_symmetry.space_group_name_H-M   'P 1'
#
loop_
_entity.id
_entity.type
_entity.pdbx_description
1 polymer ?
#
loop_
_entity_poly.entity_id
_entity_poly.type
_entity_poly.pdbx_seq_one_letter_code
_entity_poly.pdbx_strand_id
1 'polypeptide(L)' 'MSLLNTKQKARVIDALASLEDNPFKRRSGSDIKKLVTPTEPPLYRLRIGDFRAIYFVIDNEVRVTEIIHRSKGYKWLE' A
#
# COMPACT_ATOMS: atom_id res chain seq x y z
N MET A 1 -3.95 -8.91 -16.95
CA MET A 1 -4.49 -8.39 -15.68
C MET A 1 -4.71 -9.59 -14.76
N SER A 2 -3.93 -9.75 -13.68
CA SER A 2 -4.20 -10.82 -12.71
C SER A 2 -5.35 -10.37 -11.82
N LEU A 3 -6.56 -10.85 -12.09
CA LEU A 3 -7.69 -10.70 -11.17
C LEU A 3 -7.33 -11.36 -9.83
N LEU A 4 -7.44 -10.62 -8.73
CA LEU A 4 -7.25 -11.16 -7.39
C LEU A 4 -8.29 -12.26 -7.14
N ASN A 5 -7.86 -13.43 -6.66
CA ASN A 5 -8.79 -14.43 -6.17
C ASN A 5 -9.45 -13.97 -4.84
N THR A 6 -10.52 -14.65 -4.42
CA THR A 6 -11.28 -14.27 -3.22
C THR A 6 -10.41 -14.14 -1.96
N LYS A 7 -9.48 -15.08 -1.75
CA LYS A 7 -8.56 -15.06 -0.60
C LYS A 7 -7.59 -13.88 -0.66
N GLN A 8 -7.09 -13.55 -1.86
CA GLN A 8 -6.23 -12.40 -2.07
C GLN A 8 -7.01 -11.09 -1.86
N LYS A 9 -8.26 -11.00 -2.32
CA LYS A 9 -9.14 -9.84 -2.09
C LYS A 9 -9.36 -9.61 -0.60
N ALA A 10 -9.76 -10.64 0.15
CA ALA A 10 -9.96 -10.54 1.60
C ALA A 10 -8.69 -10.03 2.31
N ARG A 11 -7.53 -10.62 1.99
CA ARG A 11 -6.25 -10.19 2.58
C ARG A 11 -5.90 -8.74 2.23
N VAL A 12 -6.24 -8.27 1.03
CA VAL A 12 -6.05 -6.87 0.65
C VAL A 12 -6.96 -5.96 1.47
N ILE A 13 -8.25 -6.30 1.60
CA ILE A 13 -9.21 -5.52 2.38
C ILE A 13 -8.77 -5.42 3.85
N ASP A 14 -8.44 -6.54 4.48
CA ASP A 14 -8.00 -6.57 5.89
C ASP A 14 -6.74 -5.73 6.10
N ALA A 15 -5.77 -5.85 5.19
CA ALA A 15 -4.53 -5.09 5.27
C ALA A 15 -4.76 -3.58 5.08
N LEU A 16 -5.66 -3.18 4.16
CA LEU A 16 -6.00 -1.78 3.97
C LEU A 16 -6.76 -1.21 5.17
N ALA A 17 -7.70 -1.96 5.75
CA ALA A 17 -8.41 -1.57 6.96
C ALA A 17 -7.43 -1.32 8.13
N SER A 18 -6.35 -2.11 8.22
CA SER A 18 -5.33 -1.89 9.26
C SER A 18 -4.69 -0.49 9.21
N LEU A 19 -4.72 0.21 8.07
CA LEU A 19 -4.14 1.55 7.94
C LEU A 19 -4.84 2.60 8.81
N GLU A 20 -6.07 2.36 9.24
CA GLU A 20 -6.82 3.21 10.17
C GLU A 20 -6.06 3.41 11.49
N ASP A 21 -5.45 2.35 12.04
CA ASP A 21 -4.69 2.43 13.30
C ASP A 21 -3.49 3.39 13.22
N ASN A 22 -2.74 3.27 12.12
CA ASN A 22 -1.57 4.11 11.85
C ASN A 22 -1.12 3.94 10.39
N PRO A 23 -1.32 4.93 9.51
CA PRO A 23 -0.94 4.78 8.11
C PRO A 23 0.53 5.11 7.83
N PHE A 24 1.34 5.40 8.85
CA PHE A 24 2.70 5.96 8.65
C PHE A 24 3.82 5.02 9.08
N LYS A 25 3.60 4.21 10.13
CA LYS A 25 4.65 3.44 10.81
C LYS A 25 4.45 1.93 10.66
N ARG A 26 5.56 1.22 10.42
CA ARG A 26 5.62 -0.25 10.50
C ARG A 26 5.20 -0.73 11.90
N ARG A 27 4.43 -1.81 11.95
CA ARG A 27 4.00 -2.50 13.18
C ARG A 27 3.74 -3.98 12.91
N SER A 28 3.43 -4.73 13.98
CA SER A 28 2.97 -6.12 13.83
C SER A 28 1.75 -6.17 12.90
N GLY A 29 1.80 -7.02 11.87
CA GLY A 29 0.73 -7.13 10.87
C GLY A 29 0.77 -6.13 9.71
N SER A 30 1.50 -5.01 9.82
CA SER A 30 1.54 -3.97 8.78
C SER A 30 2.97 -3.51 8.48
N ASP A 31 3.54 -4.00 7.37
CA ASP A 31 4.85 -3.56 6.87
C ASP A 31 4.69 -2.35 5.95
N ILE A 32 4.76 -1.17 6.59
CA ILE A 32 4.66 0.14 5.95
C ILE A 32 6.05 0.74 5.76
N LYS A 33 6.31 1.30 4.57
CA LYS A 33 7.53 2.06 4.28
C LYS A 33 7.17 3.35 3.54
N LYS A 34 7.68 4.50 4.03
CA LYS A 34 7.69 5.76 3.27
C LYS A 34 8.59 5.61 2.03
N LEU A 35 8.08 5.98 0.87
CA LEU A 35 8.82 5.96 -0.38
C LEU A 35 9.62 7.26 -0.51
N VAL A 36 10.77 7.18 -1.19
CA VAL A 36 11.62 8.33 -1.47
C VAL A 36 11.22 8.84 -2.85
N THR A 37 10.33 9.83 -2.88
CA THR A 37 9.75 10.41 -4.09
C THR A 37 9.65 11.93 -3.91
N PRO A 38 9.74 12.73 -4.99
CA PRO A 38 9.57 14.18 -4.91
C PRO A 38 8.10 14.63 -4.78
N THR A 39 7.19 13.71 -4.45
CA THR A 39 5.75 13.94 -4.42
C THR A 39 5.31 14.54 -3.09
N GLU A 40 4.39 15.51 -3.14
CA GLU A 40 3.65 16.03 -1.99
C GLU A 40 2.15 15.77 -2.22
N PRO A 41 1.45 15.09 -1.29
CA PRO A 41 1.96 14.45 -0.08
C PRO A 41 2.91 13.26 -0.35
N PRO A 42 3.74 12.88 0.64
CA PRO A 42 4.65 11.75 0.48
C PRO A 42 3.89 10.44 0.26
N LEU A 43 4.45 9.58 -0.60
CA LEU A 43 3.90 8.25 -0.83
C LEU A 43 4.43 7.24 0.19
N TYR A 44 3.57 6.28 0.51
CA TYR A 44 3.83 5.15 1.38
C TYR A 44 3.50 3.86 0.65
N ARG A 45 4.07 2.77 1.16
CA ARG A 45 3.80 1.42 0.67
C ARG A 45 3.48 0.49 1.81
N LEU A 46 2.35 -0.21 1.69
CA LEU A 46 1.99 -1.35 2.52
C LEU A 46 2.28 -2.66 1.76
N ARG A 47 2.99 -3.61 2.40
CA ARG A 47 3.20 -4.96 1.85
C ARG A 47 2.03 -5.87 2.23
N ILE A 48 1.45 -6.56 1.23
CA ILE A 48 0.31 -7.46 1.37
C ILE A 48 0.62 -8.78 0.65
N GLY A 49 1.35 -9.69 1.31
CA GLY A 49 1.84 -10.91 0.65
C GLY A 49 2.68 -10.56 -0.59
N ASP A 50 2.23 -10.97 -1.78
CA ASP A 50 2.87 -10.64 -3.06
C ASP A 50 2.39 -9.32 -3.69
N PHE A 51 1.47 -8.61 -3.05
CA PHE A 51 0.98 -7.31 -3.50
C PHE A 51 1.56 -6.18 -2.67
N ARG A 52 1.53 -4.97 -3.23
CA ARG A 52 1.93 -3.73 -2.59
C ARG A 52 0.86 -2.69 -2.87
N ALA A 53 0.30 -2.10 -1.83
CA ALA A 53 -0.56 -0.94 -1.95
C ALA A 53 0.31 0.31 -1.82
N ILE A 54 0.20 1.21 -2.79
CA ILE A 54 0.81 2.54 -2.76
C ILE A 54 -0.28 3.52 -2.38
N TYR A 55 0.01 4.41 -1.44
CA TYR A 55 -0.98 5.35 -0.94
C TYR A 55 -0.32 6.62 -0.39
N PHE A 56 -1.13 7.63 -0.16
CA PHE A 56 -0.77 8.82 0.62
C PHE A 56 -1.89 9.13 1.62
N VAL A 57 -1.65 10.10 2.50
CA VAL A 57 -2.63 10.55 3.50
C VAL A 57 -2.85 12.05 3.34
N ILE A 58 -4.11 12.49 3.25
CA ILE A 58 -4.54 13.90 3.27
C ILE A 58 -5.71 14.00 4.24
N ASP A 59 -5.70 14.98 5.15
CA ASP A 59 -6.82 15.26 6.06
C ASP A 59 -7.37 14.02 6.80
N ASN A 60 -6.47 13.15 7.27
CA ASN A 60 -6.77 11.84 7.91
C ASN A 60 -7.40 10.78 6.99
N GLU A 61 -7.47 11.03 5.69
CA GLU A 61 -7.95 10.07 4.69
C GLU A 61 -6.77 9.34 4.03
N VAL A 62 -6.79 8.01 4.05
CA VAL A 62 -5.84 7.17 3.32
C VAL A 62 -6.33 7.00 1.88
N ARG A 63 -5.55 7.48 0.90
CA ARG A 63 -5.87 7.35 -0.52
C ARG A 63 -4.92 6.39 -1.21
N VAL A 64 -5.44 5.22 -1.60
CA VAL A 64 -4.68 4.21 -2.33
C VAL A 64 -4.64 4.56 -3.81
N THR A 65 -3.44 4.77 -4.35
CA THR A 65 -3.23 5.09 -5.77
C THR A 65 -3.19 3.82 -6.61
N GLU A 66 -2.47 2.80 -6.14
CA GLU A 66 -2.25 1.56 -6.89
C GLU A 66 -2.13 0.34 -5.96
N ILE A 67 -2.57 -0.82 -6.47
CA ILE A 67 -2.25 -2.13 -5.89
C ILE A 67 -1.53 -2.94 -6.95
N ILE A 68 -0.23 -3.16 -6.73
CA ILE A 68 0.66 -3.79 -7.71
C ILE A 68 1.18 -5.13 -7.21
N HIS A 69 1.31 -6.09 -8.11
CA HIS A 69 2.05 -7.32 -7.83
C HIS A 69 3.56 -7.00 -7.72
N ARG A 70 4.27 -7.66 -6.81
CA ARG A 70 5.71 -7.46 -6.54
C ARG A 70 6.60 -7.55 -7.76
N SER A 71 6.21 -8.34 -8.76
CA SER A 71 6.99 -8.55 -9.98
C SER A 71 6.91 -7.37 -10.96
N LYS A 72 5.97 -6.44 -10.78
CA LYS A 72 5.81 -5.31 -11.70
C LYS A 72 6.80 -4.16 -11.43
N GLY A 73 7.55 -4.21 -10.32
CA GLY A 73 8.46 -3.14 -9.91
C GLY A 73 7.76 -1.79 -9.78
N TYR A 74 8.52 -0.73 -9.53
CA TYR A 74 7.99 0.63 -9.57
C TYR A 74 8.49 1.31 -10.84
N LYS A 75 7.83 1.06 -11.97
CA LYS A 75 8.25 1.67 -13.24
C LYS A 75 8.24 3.21 -13.24
N TRP A 76 7.57 3.82 -12.26
CA TRP A 76 7.43 5.27 -12.10
C TRP A 76 8.37 5.87 -11.03
N LEU A 77 9.18 5.05 -10.36
CA LEU A 77 10.15 5.48 -9.32
C LEU A 77 11.60 5.54 -9.83
N GLU A 78 11.80 5.26 -11.12
CA GLU A 78 13.06 5.50 -11.84
C GLU A 78 13.08 6.91 -12.43
#